data_AF-A0A9D7MR69-F1
#
_entry.id   AF-A0A9D7MR69-F1
#
_cell.length_a   1.000
_cell.length_b   1.000
_cell.length_c   1.000
_cell.angle_alpha   90.00
_cell.angle_beta   90.00
_cell.angle_gamma   90.00
#
_symmetry.space_group_name_H-M   'P 1'
#
loop_
_entity.id
_entity.type
_entity.pdbx_description
1 polymer ?
#
loop_
_entity_poly.entity_id
_entity_poly.type
_entity_poly.pdbx_seq_one_letter_code
_entity_poly.pdbx_strand_id
1 'polypeptide(L)'
;MTRIILLLMLFVLTSQSKSQIFSEDFIYPIGTPITTTGNWSAASAGGTNPIAVSPGLTFPSYIGSGIGDGVRMTTTGEDDSSSIVSRPNSGTVYSSFMVSVSSAQATGDYFFALSTTGNAFDNRVYARSSGAGFQLGITKANEATVNYDPTVYSFLSHTWL
;
A
#
# COMPACT_ATOMS: atom_id res chain seq x y z
N MET A 1 43.35 21.38 -4.75
CA MET A 1 43.05 20.02 -5.24
C MET A 1 42.13 19.26 -4.28
N THR A 2 42.37 19.26 -2.96
CA THR A 2 41.54 18.57 -1.94
C THR A 2 40.06 18.98 -1.94
N ARG A 3 39.74 20.26 -2.19
CA ARG A 3 38.35 20.77 -2.25
C ARG A 3 37.56 20.26 -3.46
N ILE A 4 38.24 19.98 -4.58
CA ILE A 4 37.62 19.45 -5.80
C ILE A 4 37.34 17.96 -5.66
N ILE A 5 38.26 17.22 -5.00
CA ILE A 5 38.08 15.79 -4.68
C ILE A 5 36.89 15.58 -3.74
N LEU A 6 36.72 16.46 -2.74
CA LEU A 6 35.59 16.39 -1.80
C LEU A 6 34.24 16.63 -2.50
N LEU A 7 34.18 17.58 -3.45
CA LEU A 7 32.98 17.85 -4.25
C LEU A 7 32.65 16.68 -5.21
N LEU A 8 33.66 16.07 -5.82
CA LEU A 8 33.49 14.88 -6.67
C LEU A 8 33.03 13.67 -5.86
N MET A 9 33.54 13.46 -4.65
CA MET A 9 33.05 12.39 -3.76
C MET A 9 31.60 12.62 -3.34
N LEU A 10 31.17 13.87 -3.12
CA LEU A 10 29.78 14.21 -2.80
C LEU A 10 28.82 13.92 -3.97
N PHE A 11 29.26 14.14 -5.22
CA PHE A 11 28.49 13.82 -6.43
C PHE A 11 28.43 12.32 -6.75
N VAL A 12 29.43 11.53 -6.33
CA VAL A 12 29.42 10.06 -6.53
C VAL A 12 28.51 9.38 -5.49
N LEU A 13 28.38 9.94 -4.29
CA LEU A 13 27.50 9.41 -3.23
C LEU A 13 26.00 9.62 -3.50
N THR A 14 25.62 10.58 -4.36
CA THR A 14 24.21 10.80 -4.74
C THR A 14 23.71 9.84 -5.82
N SER A 15 24.59 9.01 -6.42
CA SER A 15 24.25 8.11 -7.52
C SER A 15 23.65 6.75 -7.10
N GLN A 16 23.38 6.54 -5.79
CA GLN A 16 22.72 5.33 -5.27
C GLN A 16 21.38 5.58 -4.56
N SER A 17 20.70 6.69 -4.83
CA SER A 17 19.29 6.78 -4.48
C SER A 17 18.51 5.76 -5.32
N LYS A 18 17.94 4.73 -4.68
CA LYS A 18 16.87 3.95 -5.31
C LYS A 18 15.74 4.94 -5.60
N SER A 19 15.52 5.24 -6.88
CA SER A 19 14.42 6.12 -7.30
C SER A 19 13.11 5.59 -6.72
N GLN A 20 12.33 6.47 -6.09
CA GLN A 20 10.93 6.19 -5.87
C GLN A 20 10.30 5.95 -7.25
N ILE A 21 9.82 4.72 -7.48
CA ILE A 21 9.25 4.31 -8.78
C ILE A 21 7.73 4.44 -8.80
N PHE A 22 7.12 4.57 -7.62
CA PHE A 22 5.69 4.73 -7.44
C PHE A 22 5.42 5.48 -6.13
N SER A 23 4.47 6.41 -6.18
CA SER A 23 3.92 7.11 -5.01
C SER A 23 2.46 7.43 -5.30
N GLU A 24 1.62 7.33 -4.28
CA GLU A 24 0.22 7.74 -4.36
C GLU A 24 -0.19 8.28 -2.99
N ASP A 25 -0.54 9.55 -2.96
CA ASP A 25 -1.03 10.27 -1.77
C ASP A 25 -2.54 10.57 -1.90
N PHE A 26 -3.19 10.04 -2.94
CA PHE A 26 -4.63 10.14 -3.23
C PHE A 26 -5.17 11.57 -3.26
N ILE A 27 -4.40 12.53 -3.78
CA ILE A 27 -4.77 13.96 -3.84
C ILE A 27 -5.84 14.20 -4.91
N TYR A 28 -7.06 13.76 -4.62
CA TYR A 28 -8.26 13.95 -5.43
C TYR A 28 -9.44 14.29 -4.51
N PRO A 29 -10.57 14.81 -5.03
CA PRO A 29 -11.73 15.09 -4.19
C PRO A 29 -12.23 13.83 -3.45
N ILE A 30 -12.50 13.94 -2.15
CA ILE A 30 -13.10 12.87 -1.34
C ILE A 30 -14.39 12.36 -1.99
N GLY A 31 -14.56 11.03 -2.01
CA GLY A 31 -15.67 10.33 -2.66
C GLY A 31 -15.45 10.02 -4.14
N THR A 32 -14.36 10.51 -4.75
CA THR A 32 -14.01 10.18 -6.14
C THR A 32 -13.57 8.71 -6.22
N PRO A 33 -14.17 7.86 -7.09
CA PRO A 33 -13.64 6.53 -7.37
C PRO A 33 -12.25 6.62 -8.01
N ILE A 34 -11.26 5.90 -7.47
CA ILE A 34 -9.86 6.07 -7.91
C ILE A 34 -9.66 5.66 -9.37
N THR A 35 -10.48 4.76 -9.90
CA THR A 35 -10.51 4.38 -11.31
C THR A 35 -10.82 5.53 -12.27
N THR A 36 -11.41 6.62 -11.78
CA THR A 36 -11.72 7.81 -12.60
C THR A 36 -10.61 8.87 -12.60
N THR A 37 -9.54 8.66 -11.81
CA THR A 37 -8.43 9.62 -11.67
C THR A 37 -7.38 9.54 -12.78
N GLY A 38 -7.43 8.48 -13.60
CA GLY A 38 -6.48 8.22 -14.67
C GLY A 38 -5.24 7.42 -14.26
N ASN A 39 -4.98 7.26 -12.96
CA ASN A 39 -3.83 6.52 -12.44
C ASN A 39 -4.15 5.06 -12.06
N TRP A 40 -5.43 4.74 -11.88
CA TRP A 40 -5.90 3.43 -11.44
C TRP A 40 -6.91 2.85 -12.45
N SER A 41 -6.98 1.54 -12.50
CA SER A 41 -7.95 0.81 -13.32
C SER A 41 -8.45 -0.41 -12.57
N ALA A 42 -9.74 -0.72 -12.70
CA ALA A 42 -10.33 -1.93 -12.13
C ALA A 42 -9.68 -3.16 -12.78
N ALA A 43 -8.97 -3.94 -11.96
CA ALA A 43 -8.43 -5.24 -12.32
C ALA A 43 -9.51 -6.33 -12.21
N SER A 44 -10.46 -6.18 -11.29
CA SER A 44 -11.58 -7.11 -11.11
C SER A 44 -12.85 -6.37 -10.64
N ALA A 45 -14.02 -6.93 -10.92
CA ALA A 45 -15.33 -6.50 -10.38
C ALA A 45 -15.67 -4.99 -10.49
N GLY A 46 -15.12 -4.28 -11.50
CA GLY A 46 -15.26 -2.84 -11.66
C GLY A 46 -16.70 -2.31 -11.50
N GLY A 47 -16.85 -1.28 -10.68
CA GLY A 47 -18.13 -0.67 -10.33
C GLY A 47 -18.85 -1.30 -9.13
N THR A 48 -18.36 -2.43 -8.60
CA THR A 48 -18.92 -3.08 -7.41
C THR A 48 -18.18 -2.60 -6.16
N ASN A 49 -18.88 -1.94 -5.23
CA ASN A 49 -18.29 -1.27 -4.06
C ASN A 49 -16.99 -0.50 -4.41
N PRO A 50 -17.08 0.53 -5.27
CA PRO A 50 -15.90 1.17 -5.82
C PRO A 50 -14.94 1.69 -4.75
N ILE A 51 -13.63 1.58 -5.00
CA ILE A 51 -12.62 2.12 -4.10
C ILE A 51 -12.59 3.64 -4.30
N ALA A 52 -13.11 4.37 -3.32
CA ALA A 52 -13.20 5.82 -3.37
C ALA A 52 -12.20 6.50 -2.42
N VAL A 53 -11.78 7.69 -2.81
CA VAL A 53 -10.95 8.56 -1.97
C VAL A 53 -11.67 8.87 -0.68
N SER A 54 -10.97 8.72 0.43
CA SER A 54 -11.43 8.96 1.79
C SER A 54 -10.42 9.83 2.53
N PRO A 55 -10.79 10.49 3.65
CA PRO A 55 -9.83 11.22 4.47
C PRO A 55 -8.59 10.40 4.80
N GLY A 56 -7.42 11.04 4.73
CA GLY A 56 -6.13 10.43 5.03
C GLY A 56 -5.95 10.00 6.48
N LEU A 57 -4.84 9.31 6.74
CA LEU A 57 -4.47 8.83 8.08
C LEU A 57 -3.50 9.77 8.79
N THR A 58 -3.70 9.93 10.09
CA THR A 58 -2.79 10.67 10.98
C THR A 58 -2.26 9.75 12.07
N PHE A 59 -0.94 9.56 12.09
CA PHE A 59 -0.22 8.82 13.12
C PHE A 59 0.79 9.76 13.79
N PRO A 60 0.52 10.22 15.03
CA PRO A 60 1.44 11.09 15.75
C PRO A 60 2.87 10.53 15.75
N SER A 61 3.86 11.39 15.51
CA SER A 61 5.29 11.05 15.45
C SER A 61 5.74 10.23 14.22
N TYR A 62 4.88 9.92 13.26
CA TYR A 62 5.29 9.38 11.97
C TYR A 62 5.53 10.51 10.95
N ILE A 63 6.70 10.53 10.30
CA ILE A 63 7.09 11.61 9.39
C ILE A 63 6.20 11.73 8.15
N GLY A 64 5.58 10.62 7.72
CA GLY A 64 4.63 10.60 6.60
C GLY A 64 3.16 10.79 7.02
N SER A 65 2.89 11.20 8.26
CA SER A 65 1.54 11.37 8.79
C SER A 65 0.88 12.64 8.26
N GLY A 66 -0.43 12.58 8.00
CA GLY A 66 -1.22 13.75 7.61
C GLY A 66 -0.87 14.31 6.22
N ILE A 67 -0.29 13.47 5.37
CA ILE A 67 -0.01 13.79 3.97
C ILE A 67 -1.12 13.18 3.12
N GLY A 68 -1.73 14.01 2.28
CA GLY A 68 -2.74 13.59 1.33
C GLY A 68 -4.00 13.00 1.98
N ASP A 69 -4.73 12.26 1.17
CA ASP A 69 -5.92 11.52 1.56
C ASP A 69 -5.58 10.02 1.63
N GLY A 70 -6.57 9.15 1.48
CA GLY A 70 -6.39 7.71 1.41
C GLY A 70 -7.54 7.06 0.65
N VAL A 71 -7.61 5.74 0.77
CA VAL A 71 -8.76 4.97 0.32
C VAL A 71 -9.30 4.13 1.45
N ARG A 72 -10.62 3.97 1.49
CA ARG A 72 -11.29 3.07 2.44
C ARG A 72 -11.83 1.87 1.70
N MET A 73 -11.31 0.70 2.03
CA MET A 73 -11.81 -0.57 1.54
C MET A 73 -12.91 -1.10 2.46
N THR A 74 -13.87 -1.82 1.87
CA THR A 74 -14.95 -2.50 2.60
C THR A 74 -14.99 -3.97 2.19
N THR A 75 -15.89 -4.75 2.78
CA THR A 75 -16.01 -6.18 2.47
C THR A 75 -16.57 -6.38 1.07
N THR A 76 -15.79 -7.06 0.22
CA THR A 76 -16.14 -7.41 -1.17
C THR A 76 -16.24 -6.16 -2.06
N GLY A 77 -15.59 -6.17 -3.21
CA GLY A 77 -15.63 -5.04 -4.14
C GLY A 77 -14.72 -5.27 -5.32
N GLU A 78 -14.35 -4.18 -5.97
CA GLU A 78 -13.34 -4.17 -7.02
C GLU A 78 -11.92 -4.29 -6.47
N ASP A 79 -11.06 -4.93 -7.25
CA ASP A 79 -9.61 -4.79 -7.10
C ASP A 79 -9.14 -3.73 -8.09
N ASP A 80 -8.47 -2.70 -7.61
CA ASP A 80 -7.89 -1.67 -8.48
C ASP A 80 -6.37 -1.80 -8.57
N SER A 81 -5.84 -1.54 -9.75
CA SER A 81 -4.41 -1.63 -10.02
C SER A 81 -3.88 -0.36 -10.70
N SER A 82 -2.66 0.02 -10.33
CA SER A 82 -1.91 1.07 -11.02
C SER A 82 -0.65 0.47 -11.63
N SER A 83 -0.31 0.93 -12.83
CA SER A 83 0.88 0.48 -13.55
C SER A 83 2.11 1.28 -13.11
N ILE A 84 3.15 0.57 -12.67
CA ILE A 84 4.45 1.17 -12.39
C ILE A 84 5.22 1.32 -13.71
N VAL A 85 5.30 2.55 -14.22
CA VAL A 85 6.12 2.87 -15.41
C VAL A 85 7.59 2.64 -15.06
N SER A 86 8.36 2.01 -15.94
CA SER A 86 9.73 1.51 -15.69
C SER A 86 9.83 0.38 -14.65
N ARG A 87 8.93 -0.62 -14.75
CA ARG A 87 8.92 -1.82 -13.91
C ARG A 87 10.32 -2.47 -13.78
N PRO A 88 10.87 -2.60 -12.55
CA PRO A 88 12.12 -3.31 -12.32
C PRO A 88 12.02 -4.78 -12.75
N ASN A 89 13.04 -5.29 -13.43
CA ASN A 89 13.14 -6.70 -13.84
C ASN A 89 14.19 -7.49 -13.04
N SER A 90 14.85 -6.84 -12.08
CA SER A 90 15.86 -7.44 -11.20
C SER A 90 16.01 -6.60 -9.91
N GLY A 91 16.66 -7.17 -8.90
CA GLY A 91 16.87 -6.53 -7.60
C GLY A 91 15.66 -6.61 -6.66
N THR A 92 15.71 -5.82 -5.59
CA THR A 92 14.67 -5.79 -4.54
C THR A 92 13.83 -4.53 -4.64
N VAL A 93 12.50 -4.71 -4.65
CA VAL A 93 11.50 -3.66 -4.53
C VAL A 93 11.04 -3.59 -3.08
N TYR A 94 10.88 -2.38 -2.56
CA TYR A 94 10.33 -2.12 -1.23
C TYR A 94 9.04 -1.31 -1.40
N SER A 95 8.01 -1.65 -0.64
CA SER A 95 6.77 -0.88 -0.52
C SER A 95 6.51 -0.55 0.94
N SER A 96 5.88 0.59 1.17
CA SER A 96 5.44 1.04 2.49
C SER A 96 4.18 1.86 2.33
N PHE A 97 3.25 1.72 3.25
CA PHE A 97 2.01 2.48 3.30
C PHE A 97 1.54 2.56 4.75
N MET A 98 0.68 3.54 5.04
CA MET A 98 -0.04 3.59 6.32
C MET A 98 -1.31 2.76 6.20
N VAL A 99 -1.66 2.03 7.26
CA VAL A 99 -2.89 1.22 7.30
C VAL A 99 -3.60 1.39 8.64
N SER A 100 -4.92 1.52 8.57
CA SER A 100 -5.81 1.51 9.73
C SER A 100 -6.87 0.43 9.50
N VAL A 101 -6.96 -0.53 10.42
CA VAL A 101 -7.86 -1.67 10.28
C VAL A 101 -8.99 -1.54 11.30
N SER A 102 -10.24 -1.48 10.85
CA SER A 102 -11.43 -1.46 11.73
C SER A 102 -12.06 -2.84 11.92
N SER A 103 -11.81 -3.76 11.00
CA SER A 103 -12.36 -5.12 11.00
C SER A 103 -11.59 -5.99 10.01
N ALA A 104 -11.52 -7.30 10.26
CA ALA A 104 -10.99 -8.30 9.34
C ALA A 104 -11.68 -9.65 9.58
N GLN A 105 -11.77 -10.49 8.55
CA GLN A 105 -12.26 -11.87 8.66
C GLN A 105 -11.25 -12.75 9.40
N ALA A 106 -11.74 -13.81 10.06
CA ALA A 106 -10.86 -14.80 10.71
C ALA A 106 -10.03 -15.60 9.67
N THR A 107 -10.57 -15.78 8.47
CA THR A 107 -9.90 -16.41 7.32
C THR A 107 -8.88 -15.50 6.64
N GLY A 108 -8.97 -14.19 6.89
CA GLY A 108 -8.08 -13.16 6.36
C GLY A 108 -8.61 -12.46 5.10
N ASP A 109 -8.34 -11.16 5.03
CA ASP A 109 -8.63 -10.28 3.90
C ASP A 109 -7.31 -9.71 3.37
N TYR A 110 -7.05 -9.81 2.07
CA TYR A 110 -5.94 -9.07 1.46
C TYR A 110 -6.41 -7.67 1.04
N PHE A 111 -5.51 -6.71 1.09
CA PHE A 111 -5.82 -5.31 0.74
C PHE A 111 -4.70 -4.62 -0.06
N PHE A 112 -3.60 -5.33 -0.32
CA PHE A 112 -2.49 -4.86 -1.14
C PHE A 112 -1.82 -6.05 -1.80
N ALA A 113 -1.34 -5.87 -3.02
CA ALA A 113 -0.54 -6.87 -3.73
C ALA A 113 0.44 -6.18 -4.70
N LEU A 114 1.51 -6.89 -5.06
CA LEU A 114 2.35 -6.54 -6.19
C LEU A 114 2.09 -7.53 -7.33
N SER A 115 1.76 -7.04 -8.52
CA SER A 115 1.62 -7.91 -9.69
C SER A 115 2.94 -8.05 -10.44
N THR A 116 3.29 -9.29 -10.80
CA THR A 116 4.41 -9.55 -11.70
C THR A 116 3.98 -9.56 -13.17
N THR A 117 2.81 -10.13 -13.48
CA THR A 117 2.25 -10.23 -14.83
C THR A 117 0.73 -10.32 -14.77
N GLY A 118 0.03 -9.37 -15.42
CA GLY A 118 -1.44 -9.40 -15.50
C GLY A 118 -2.10 -9.53 -14.13
N ASN A 119 -2.94 -10.55 -13.97
CA ASN A 119 -3.73 -10.79 -12.76
C ASN A 119 -3.03 -11.71 -11.73
N ALA A 120 -1.73 -11.98 -11.89
CA ALA A 120 -0.96 -12.72 -10.89
C ALA A 120 -0.55 -11.77 -9.76
N PHE A 121 -1.29 -11.82 -8.65
CA PHE A 121 -1.07 -10.99 -7.48
C PHE A 121 -0.10 -11.70 -6.51
N ASP A 122 1.17 -11.34 -6.59
CA ASP A 122 2.23 -11.82 -5.71
C ASP A 122 2.37 -10.90 -4.49
N ASN A 123 3.06 -11.37 -3.45
CA ASN A 123 3.38 -10.57 -2.25
C ASN A 123 2.18 -9.81 -1.66
N ARG A 124 1.05 -10.51 -1.52
CA ARG A 124 -0.17 -9.94 -0.96
C ARG A 124 0.01 -9.67 0.52
N VAL A 125 -0.52 -8.56 1.00
CA VAL A 125 -0.59 -8.23 2.43
C VAL A 125 -2.01 -8.47 2.91
N TYR A 126 -2.13 -9.18 4.03
CA TYR A 126 -3.37 -9.61 4.65
C TYR A 126 -3.53 -9.01 6.04
N ALA A 127 -4.79 -8.79 6.43
CA ALA A 127 -5.19 -8.68 7.83
C ALA A 127 -6.15 -9.83 8.15
N ARG A 128 -6.02 -10.44 9.34
CA ARG A 128 -7.02 -11.39 9.86
C ARG A 128 -7.40 -11.04 11.28
N SER A 129 -8.64 -11.32 11.67
CA SER A 129 -9.03 -11.25 13.07
C SER A 129 -8.37 -12.37 13.89
N SER A 130 -7.83 -12.01 15.05
CA SER A 130 -7.39 -12.96 16.08
C SER A 130 -8.45 -13.24 17.15
N GLY A 131 -9.63 -12.62 17.03
CA GLY A 131 -10.66 -12.56 18.07
C GLY A 131 -10.45 -11.45 19.11
N ALA A 132 -9.21 -11.03 19.36
CA ALA A 132 -8.87 -9.92 20.27
C ALA A 132 -8.44 -8.63 19.55
N GLY A 133 -8.12 -8.73 18.26
CA GLY A 133 -7.60 -7.67 17.41
C GLY A 133 -7.34 -8.22 16.02
N PHE A 134 -6.31 -7.74 15.34
CA PHE A 134 -5.87 -8.29 14.06
C PHE A 134 -4.40 -8.66 14.03
N GLN A 135 -4.07 -9.59 13.14
CA GLN A 135 -2.70 -9.94 12.77
C GLN A 135 -2.48 -9.57 11.30
N LEU A 136 -1.26 -9.17 10.97
CA LEU A 136 -0.84 -8.94 9.59
C LEU A 136 -0.16 -10.19 9.04
N GLY A 137 -0.36 -10.44 7.75
CA GLY A 137 0.27 -11.57 7.07
C GLY A 137 0.69 -11.25 5.65
N ILE A 138 1.57 -12.08 5.10
CA ILE A 138 2.07 -11.94 3.73
C ILE A 138 2.10 -13.26 2.99
N THR A 139 1.89 -13.23 1.68
CA THR A 139 2.28 -14.33 0.78
C THR A 139 3.61 -14.02 0.10
N LYS A 140 4.31 -15.05 -0.40
CA LYS A 140 5.57 -14.89 -1.16
C LYS A 140 5.45 -15.30 -2.63
N ALA A 141 4.25 -15.68 -3.06
CA ALA A 141 3.90 -16.02 -4.44
C ALA A 141 2.36 -15.95 -4.60
N ASN A 142 1.90 -15.91 -5.85
CA ASN A 142 0.49 -15.95 -6.21
C ASN A 142 -0.21 -17.17 -5.61
N GLU A 143 -1.35 -16.94 -4.93
CA GLU A 143 -2.16 -17.98 -4.26
C GLU A 143 -1.38 -18.88 -3.27
N ALA A 144 -0.27 -18.39 -2.70
CA ALA A 144 0.50 -19.13 -1.71
C ALA A 144 -0.17 -19.10 -0.31
N THR A 145 0.27 -20.00 0.57
CA THR A 145 -0.12 -19.98 1.98
C THR A 145 0.32 -18.67 2.65
N VAL A 146 -0.61 -18.02 3.35
CA VAL A 146 -0.36 -16.77 4.07
C VAL A 146 0.46 -17.04 5.33
N ASN A 147 1.55 -16.30 5.52
CA ASN A 147 2.35 -16.31 6.73
C ASN A 147 1.94 -15.13 7.59
N TYR A 148 1.31 -15.38 8.73
CA TYR A 148 0.90 -14.33 9.67
C TYR A 148 1.96 -14.11 10.73
N ASP A 149 2.24 -12.84 11.03
CA ASP A 149 3.00 -12.46 12.21
C ASP A 149 2.15 -12.73 13.47
N PRO A 150 2.73 -13.26 14.56
CA PRO A 150 1.97 -13.56 15.77
C PRO A 150 1.49 -12.31 16.53
N THR A 151 2.06 -11.13 16.27
CA THR A 151 1.71 -9.88 16.94
C THR A 151 0.26 -9.50 16.68
N VAL A 152 -0.49 -9.30 17.77
CA VAL A 152 -1.88 -8.86 17.70
C VAL A 152 -1.94 -7.34 17.87
N TYR A 153 -2.38 -6.65 16.83
CA TYR A 153 -2.67 -5.23 16.83
C TYR A 153 -4.12 -4.98 17.20
N SER A 154 -4.42 -3.82 17.82
CA SER A 154 -5.78 -3.42 18.12
C SER A 154 -6.48 -2.89 16.88
N PHE A 155 -7.74 -3.31 16.65
CA PHE A 155 -8.59 -2.62 15.68
C PHE A 155 -8.77 -1.15 16.09
N LEU A 156 -8.96 -0.27 15.10
CA LEU A 156 -9.35 1.10 15.36
C LEU A 156 -10.71 1.09 16.09
N SER A 157 -10.75 1.61 17.32
CA SER A 157 -12.01 1.80 18.03
C SER A 157 -12.78 2.92 17.34
N HIS A 158 -13.89 2.59 16.68
CA HIS A 158 -14.83 3.60 16.22
C HIS A 158 -15.46 4.28 17.44
N THR A 159 -14.98 5.46 17.80
CA THR A 159 -15.76 6.41 18.62
C THR A 159 -16.27 7.49 17.67
N TRP A 160 -17.50 7.32 17.19
CA TRP A 160 -18.24 8.42 16.61
C TRP A 160 -18.55 9.42 17.73
N LEU A 161 -18.00 10.62 17.65
CA LEU A 161 -18.58 11.81 18.26
C LEU A 161 -19.35 12.57 17.18
#